data_AF-A0A364KST1-F1
#
_entry.id   AF-A0A364KST1-F1
#
_cell.length_a   1.000
_cell.length_b   1.000
_cell.length_c   1.000
_cell.angle_alpha   90.00
_cell.angle_beta   90.00
_cell.angle_gamma   90.00
#
_symmetry.space_group_name_H-M   'P 1'
#
loop_
_entity.id
_entity.type
_entity.pdbx_description
1 polymer ?
#
loop_
_entity_poly.entity_id
_entity_poly.type
_entity_poly.pdbx_seq_one_letter_code
_entity_poly.pdbx_strand_id
1 'polypeptide(L)'
;MPPLSGFSDNPLRNRDDFIAAAIALVQPLHRHFSPGKATIRLAHSTGAHFDEGAARLEGFARPLWVVATLLHSLKHDDDHPHGPIIESLAKPWIEGICIGTDENHHEYWGTIQDGDQRMVEAEVVACALLFAPNHFFHSLDGRYRANIVAWLRQMNGKWMPTNNWRWFRVFTNLALILVAGIPKDELQGEIDNDMAVLDTFDIGEGWSSDGPWLTAEQEAEEECESARTGRYDKVGIGRQADYYSGSFAIQFSQILYSRFAAELDPERADMYRQRSREYGATFWRYFDSNGASIPFGRSLTYRFACGGYFSALAIAQVSEMPAPLSSAGAVKGFLFRHLRWWARHSEETFYTDGTMNIGWLYP
;
A
#
# COMPACT_ATOMS: atom_id res chain seq x y z
N MET A 1 13.70 5.74 -23.28
CA MET A 1 13.94 5.46 -21.84
C MET A 1 14.72 4.15 -21.76
N PRO A 2 15.75 3.98 -20.90
CA PRO A 2 16.50 2.73 -20.86
C PRO A 2 15.79 1.68 -19.98
N PRO A 3 15.94 0.37 -20.28
CA PRO A 3 15.55 -0.68 -19.35
C PRO A 3 16.35 -0.59 -18.04
N LEU A 4 15.77 -1.05 -16.94
CA LEU A 4 16.41 -1.07 -15.63
C LEU A 4 17.07 -2.43 -15.38
N SER A 5 18.40 -2.47 -15.32
CA SER A 5 19.12 -3.70 -15.00
C SER A 5 18.75 -4.21 -13.61
N GLY A 6 18.56 -5.53 -13.49
CA GLY A 6 18.08 -6.20 -12.29
C GLY A 6 16.55 -6.29 -12.21
N PHE A 7 15.80 -5.54 -13.03
CA PHE A 7 14.34 -5.65 -13.15
C PHE A 7 13.91 -6.05 -14.56
N SER A 8 14.26 -5.28 -15.59
CA SER A 8 13.82 -5.49 -16.98
C SER A 8 14.39 -6.77 -17.61
N ASP A 9 15.62 -7.12 -17.26
CA ASP A 9 16.34 -8.33 -17.67
C ASP A 9 16.15 -9.50 -16.69
N ASN A 10 15.36 -9.31 -15.63
CA ASN A 10 15.21 -10.27 -14.56
C ASN A 10 14.20 -11.38 -14.92
N PRO A 11 14.57 -12.66 -14.77
CA PRO A 11 13.68 -13.77 -15.13
C PRO A 11 12.54 -14.01 -14.14
N LEU A 12 12.62 -13.48 -12.89
CA LEU A 12 11.61 -13.55 -11.84
C LEU A 12 11.05 -14.98 -11.63
N ARG A 13 11.94 -15.95 -11.40
CA ARG A 13 11.62 -17.39 -11.24
C ARG A 13 11.60 -17.84 -9.79
N ASN A 14 12.42 -17.24 -8.94
CA ASN A 14 12.61 -17.66 -7.55
C ASN A 14 12.65 -16.45 -6.60
N ARG A 15 12.89 -16.70 -5.31
CA ARG A 15 12.94 -15.66 -4.27
C ARG A 15 14.08 -14.66 -4.51
N ASP A 16 15.26 -15.14 -4.90
CA ASP A 16 16.44 -14.30 -5.11
C ASP A 16 16.25 -13.34 -6.28
N ASP A 17 15.66 -13.82 -7.38
CA ASP A 17 15.28 -13.00 -8.53
C ASP A 17 14.35 -11.84 -8.10
N PHE A 18 13.38 -12.12 -7.22
CA PHE A 18 12.45 -11.12 -6.71
C PHE A 18 13.13 -10.11 -5.77
N ILE A 19 14.03 -10.57 -4.92
CA ILE A 19 14.81 -9.70 -4.05
C ILE A 19 15.70 -8.77 -4.90
N ALA A 20 16.37 -9.32 -5.92
CA ALA A 20 17.17 -8.53 -6.85
C ALA A 20 16.34 -7.48 -7.61
N ALA A 21 15.15 -7.84 -8.08
CA ALA A 21 14.22 -6.93 -8.74
C ALA A 21 13.72 -5.82 -7.81
N ALA A 22 13.37 -6.16 -6.57
CA ALA A 22 12.96 -5.20 -5.56
C ALA A 22 14.09 -4.21 -5.21
N ILE A 23 15.31 -4.71 -5.03
CA ILE A 23 16.51 -3.87 -4.84
C ILE A 23 16.70 -2.95 -6.05
N ALA A 24 16.62 -3.47 -7.27
CA ALA A 24 16.79 -2.68 -8.49
C ALA A 24 15.78 -1.53 -8.60
N LEU A 25 14.52 -1.73 -8.19
CA LEU A 25 13.49 -0.70 -8.20
C LEU A 25 13.72 0.42 -7.16
N VAL A 26 14.28 0.08 -6.00
CA VAL A 26 14.45 1.00 -4.86
C VAL A 26 15.79 1.72 -4.89
N GLN A 27 16.87 1.03 -5.29
CA GLN A 27 18.24 1.55 -5.28
C GLN A 27 18.40 2.92 -5.99
N PRO A 28 17.75 3.20 -7.14
CA PRO A 28 17.84 4.49 -7.81
C PRO A 28 17.44 5.68 -6.94
N LEU A 29 16.54 5.48 -5.97
CA LEU A 29 16.01 6.50 -5.09
C LEU A 29 17.05 7.05 -4.10
N HIS A 30 18.14 6.31 -3.84
CA HIS A 30 19.18 6.72 -2.90
C HIS A 30 19.82 8.08 -3.23
N ARG A 31 19.89 8.43 -4.52
CA ARG A 31 20.45 9.71 -4.98
C ARG A 31 19.54 10.91 -4.72
N HIS A 32 18.27 10.66 -4.36
CA HIS A 32 17.21 11.67 -4.28
C HIS A 32 16.80 11.99 -2.83
N PHE A 33 17.43 11.35 -1.84
CA PHE A 33 17.20 11.68 -0.44
C PHE A 33 17.65 13.11 -0.11
N SER A 34 16.88 13.78 0.74
CA SER A 34 17.33 14.98 1.44
C SER A 34 18.58 14.73 2.30
N PRO A 35 19.30 15.77 2.73
CA PRO A 35 20.45 15.63 3.63
C PRO A 35 20.15 14.80 4.88
N GLY A 36 19.01 15.06 5.54
CA GLY A 36 18.54 14.32 6.72
C GLY A 36 17.80 13.01 6.42
N LYS A 37 17.75 12.59 5.14
CA LYS A 37 17.09 11.36 4.67
C LYS A 37 15.58 11.27 4.91
N ALA A 38 14.94 12.34 5.41
CA ALA A 38 13.52 12.31 5.72
C ALA A 38 12.61 12.44 4.49
N THR A 39 13.12 12.91 3.35
CA THR A 39 12.30 13.08 2.15
C THR A 39 13.03 12.62 0.89
N ILE A 40 12.26 12.29 -0.14
CA ILE A 40 12.78 11.98 -1.48
C ILE A 40 12.12 12.92 -2.48
N ARG A 41 12.93 13.61 -3.27
CA ARG A 41 12.44 14.50 -4.33
C ARG A 41 12.96 14.04 -5.68
N LEU A 42 12.06 13.58 -6.53
CA LEU A 42 12.35 13.28 -7.92
C LEU A 42 12.33 14.56 -8.76
N ALA A 43 13.22 14.64 -9.75
CA ALA A 43 13.38 15.84 -10.59
C ALA A 43 12.31 15.98 -11.69
N HIS A 44 11.60 14.89 -11.98
CA HIS A 44 10.63 14.80 -13.08
C HIS A 44 9.22 15.21 -12.62
N SER A 45 8.39 15.64 -13.58
CA SER A 45 7.03 16.16 -13.35
C SER A 45 6.22 15.28 -12.41
N THR A 46 5.71 15.86 -11.33
CA THR A 46 4.73 15.23 -10.44
C THR A 46 3.32 15.62 -10.89
N GLY A 47 2.36 14.70 -10.79
CA GLY A 47 0.93 14.97 -10.96
C GLY A 47 0.22 15.33 -9.65
N ALA A 48 0.98 15.72 -8.62
CA ALA A 48 0.47 15.92 -7.28
C ALA A 48 -0.38 17.20 -7.19
N HIS A 49 -1.52 17.11 -6.50
CA HIS A 49 -2.44 18.23 -6.27
C HIS A 49 -2.34 18.85 -4.85
N PHE A 50 -1.33 18.46 -4.05
CA PHE A 50 -1.12 18.86 -2.65
C PHE A 50 0.20 19.62 -2.43
N ASP A 51 0.47 20.03 -1.19
CA ASP A 51 1.65 20.84 -0.85
C ASP A 51 2.98 20.11 -1.09
N GLU A 52 4.05 20.89 -1.31
CA GLU A 52 5.37 20.35 -1.63
C GLU A 52 5.94 19.46 -0.50
N GLY A 53 5.62 19.75 0.77
CA GLY A 53 6.02 18.92 1.90
C GLY A 53 5.38 17.54 1.85
N ALA A 54 4.07 17.48 1.60
CA ALA A 54 3.36 16.23 1.41
C ALA A 54 3.86 15.42 0.20
N ALA A 55 4.16 16.08 -0.92
CA ALA A 55 4.73 15.40 -2.11
C ALA A 55 6.13 14.82 -1.87
N ARG A 56 6.94 15.51 -1.07
CA ARG A 56 8.27 15.04 -0.66
C ARG A 56 8.19 13.87 0.33
N LEU A 57 7.19 13.86 1.20
CA LEU A 57 6.89 12.72 2.06
C LEU A 57 6.39 11.52 1.24
N GLU A 58 5.50 11.71 0.28
CA GLU A 58 5.03 10.65 -0.61
C GLU A 58 6.20 9.95 -1.30
N GLY A 59 7.14 10.72 -1.86
CA GLY A 59 8.34 10.16 -2.49
C GLY A 59 9.17 9.29 -1.54
N PHE A 60 9.19 9.61 -0.24
CA PHE A 60 9.87 8.84 0.79
C PHE A 60 9.08 7.60 1.25
N ALA A 61 7.79 7.77 1.49
CA ALA A 61 6.94 6.79 2.15
C ALA A 61 6.55 5.65 1.22
N ARG A 62 6.16 5.91 -0.04
CA ARG A 62 5.68 4.86 -0.96
C ARG A 62 6.67 3.71 -1.17
N PRO A 63 8.01 3.92 -1.28
CA PRO A 63 8.99 2.85 -1.32
C PRO A 63 9.03 1.94 -0.09
N LEU A 64 8.53 2.38 1.07
CA LEU A 64 8.53 1.58 2.31
C LEU A 64 7.73 0.28 2.17
N TRP A 65 6.74 0.20 1.28
CA TRP A 65 6.08 -1.07 0.95
C TRP A 65 7.08 -2.16 0.51
N VAL A 66 8.11 -1.77 -0.25
CA VAL A 66 9.17 -2.68 -0.70
C VAL A 66 10.26 -2.81 0.36
N VAL A 67 10.72 -1.69 0.94
CA VAL A 67 11.82 -1.70 1.91
C VAL A 67 11.46 -2.54 3.16
N ALA A 68 10.26 -2.34 3.70
CA ALA A 68 9.83 -3.08 4.89
C ALA A 68 9.59 -4.57 4.61
N THR A 69 9.11 -4.92 3.41
CA THR A 69 8.92 -6.33 3.05
C THR A 69 10.23 -7.03 2.69
N LEU A 70 11.24 -6.31 2.17
CA LEU A 70 12.61 -6.82 2.04
C LEU A 70 13.22 -7.13 3.41
N LEU A 71 13.13 -6.20 4.37
CA LEU A 71 13.58 -6.45 5.74
C LEU A 71 12.80 -7.61 6.39
N HIS A 72 11.48 -7.65 6.20
CA HIS A 72 10.65 -8.76 6.67
C HIS A 72 11.09 -10.10 6.08
N SER A 73 11.54 -10.11 4.83
CA SER A 73 12.00 -11.34 4.16
C SER A 73 13.26 -11.95 4.80
N LEU A 74 14.00 -11.18 5.60
CA LEU A 74 15.16 -11.68 6.36
C LEU A 74 14.74 -12.41 7.65
N LYS A 75 13.47 -12.26 8.09
CA LYS A 75 12.98 -13.03 9.24
C LYS A 75 13.09 -14.52 8.90
N HIS A 76 13.81 -15.25 9.76
CA HIS A 76 14.09 -16.69 9.67
C HIS A 76 15.23 -17.09 8.72
N ASP A 77 16.06 -16.15 8.26
CA ASP A 77 17.16 -16.42 7.32
C ASP A 77 18.32 -15.41 7.55
N ASP A 78 18.93 -15.46 8.73
CA ASP A 78 19.96 -14.51 9.17
C ASP A 78 21.22 -14.51 8.27
N ASP A 79 21.50 -15.64 7.61
CA ASP A 79 22.65 -15.83 6.71
C ASP A 79 22.29 -15.63 5.22
N HIS A 80 21.14 -15.03 4.92
CA HIS A 80 20.71 -14.84 3.55
C HIS A 80 21.74 -14.01 2.75
N PRO A 81 22.16 -14.43 1.54
CA PRO A 81 23.21 -13.75 0.77
C PRO A 81 22.92 -12.27 0.49
N HIS A 82 21.64 -11.90 0.39
CA HIS A 82 21.22 -10.51 0.18
C HIS A 82 21.04 -9.70 1.47
N GLY A 83 21.19 -10.30 2.66
CA GLY A 83 20.98 -9.65 3.97
C GLY A 83 21.74 -8.34 4.12
N PRO A 84 23.08 -8.32 3.97
CA PRO A 84 23.86 -7.08 4.08
C PRO A 84 23.46 -5.99 3.06
N ILE A 85 23.05 -6.40 1.86
CA ILE A 85 22.59 -5.46 0.82
C ILE A 85 21.24 -4.87 1.20
N ILE A 86 20.31 -5.68 1.69
CA ILE A 86 18.98 -5.24 2.14
C ILE A 86 19.10 -4.28 3.34
N GLU A 87 19.92 -4.61 4.33
CA GLU A 87 20.19 -3.74 5.48
C GLU A 87 20.79 -2.39 5.05
N SER A 88 21.78 -2.43 4.16
CA SER A 88 22.40 -1.21 3.61
C SER A 88 21.42 -0.38 2.77
N LEU A 89 20.53 -1.04 2.02
CA LEU A 89 19.49 -0.38 1.23
C LEU A 89 18.47 0.31 2.16
N ALA A 90 18.02 -0.36 3.22
CA ALA A 90 16.97 0.13 4.10
C ALA A 90 17.42 1.24 5.07
N LYS A 91 18.72 1.32 5.38
CA LYS A 91 19.27 2.24 6.38
C LYS A 91 18.80 3.71 6.23
N PRO A 92 18.82 4.35 5.05
CA PRO A 92 18.33 5.72 4.89
C PRO A 92 16.84 5.90 5.23
N TRP A 93 16.00 4.88 5.03
CA TRP A 93 14.59 4.94 5.43
C TRP A 93 14.42 4.87 6.95
N ILE A 94 15.23 4.05 7.63
CA ILE A 94 15.23 3.97 9.09
C ILE A 94 15.64 5.33 9.68
N GLU A 95 16.71 5.94 9.16
CA GLU A 95 17.15 7.29 9.54
C GLU A 95 16.07 8.34 9.20
N GLY A 96 15.46 8.25 8.02
CA GLY A 96 14.46 9.20 7.54
C GLY A 96 13.19 9.25 8.38
N ILE A 97 12.69 8.11 8.88
CA ILE A 97 11.52 8.10 9.78
C ILE A 97 11.85 8.82 11.10
N CYS A 98 13.05 8.58 11.66
CA CYS A 98 13.51 9.22 12.88
C CYS A 98 13.59 10.76 12.75
N ILE A 99 14.06 11.23 11.60
CA ILE A 99 14.21 12.67 11.32
C ILE A 99 12.87 13.30 10.91
N GLY A 100 12.10 12.63 10.07
CA GLY A 100 10.84 13.14 9.53
C GLY A 100 9.71 13.27 10.57
N THR A 101 9.80 12.52 11.66
CA THR A 101 8.84 12.61 12.79
C THR A 101 9.28 13.56 13.89
N ASP A 102 10.49 14.15 13.81
CA ASP A 102 11.00 15.09 14.81
C ASP A 102 10.53 16.53 14.50
N GLU A 103 9.55 17.02 15.27
CA GLU A 103 8.97 18.37 15.11
C GLU A 103 9.97 19.52 15.22
N ASN A 104 11.13 19.29 15.84
CA ASN A 104 12.18 20.30 16.00
C ASN A 104 13.19 20.27 14.86
N HIS A 105 13.12 19.27 13.98
CA HIS A 105 14.02 19.15 12.85
C HIS A 105 13.48 19.91 11.63
N HIS A 106 14.37 20.55 10.86
CA HIS A 106 14.01 21.32 9.67
C HIS A 106 13.42 20.48 8.52
N GLU A 107 13.59 19.15 8.58
CA GLU A 107 12.97 18.18 7.65
C GLU A 107 11.76 17.45 8.26
N TYR A 108 11.17 17.99 9.35
CA TYR A 108 9.91 17.49 9.88
C TYR A 108 8.85 17.42 8.78
N TRP A 109 8.11 16.32 8.74
CA TRP A 109 7.08 16.12 7.72
C TRP A 109 5.90 17.07 7.86
N GLY A 110 5.74 17.71 9.02
CA GLY A 110 4.63 18.61 9.30
C GLY A 110 3.48 17.91 10.02
N THR A 111 2.59 18.74 10.55
CA THR A 111 1.43 18.30 11.33
C THR A 111 0.29 17.85 10.43
N ILE A 112 -0.31 16.70 10.73
CA ILE A 112 -1.42 16.13 9.96
C ILE A 112 -2.70 16.97 10.16
N GLN A 113 -3.27 17.46 9.06
CA GLN A 113 -4.55 18.20 9.03
C GLN A 113 -5.72 17.35 8.52
N ASP A 114 -6.94 17.88 8.59
CA ASP A 114 -8.13 17.22 8.03
C ASP A 114 -7.98 17.01 6.51
N GLY A 115 -8.24 15.77 6.05
CA GLY A 115 -8.12 15.44 4.62
C GLY A 115 -6.70 15.62 4.04
N ASP A 116 -5.66 15.52 4.86
CA ASP A 116 -4.26 15.75 4.47
C ASP A 116 -3.63 14.51 3.81
N GLN A 117 -2.86 14.71 2.74
CA GLN A 117 -2.10 13.65 2.07
C GLN A 117 -1.15 12.92 3.03
N ARG A 118 -0.65 13.58 4.09
CA ARG A 118 0.16 12.96 5.14
C ARG A 118 -0.53 11.78 5.82
N MET A 119 -1.87 11.78 5.86
CA MET A 119 -2.65 10.64 6.38
C MET A 119 -2.42 9.39 5.54
N VAL A 120 -2.36 9.54 4.21
CA VAL A 120 -2.11 8.44 3.29
C VAL A 120 -0.72 7.87 3.51
N GLU A 121 0.27 8.74 3.67
CA GLU A 121 1.66 8.31 3.86
C GLU A 121 1.89 7.70 5.26
N ALA A 122 1.11 8.11 6.27
CA ALA A 122 1.13 7.53 7.61
C ALA A 122 0.73 6.05 7.62
N GLU A 123 -0.20 5.62 6.76
CA GLU A 123 -0.52 4.20 6.57
C GLU A 123 0.73 3.40 6.18
N VAL A 124 1.51 3.92 5.23
CA VAL A 124 2.67 3.22 4.69
C VAL A 124 3.77 3.13 5.75
N VAL A 125 3.96 4.18 6.54
CA VAL A 125 4.84 4.17 7.71
C VAL A 125 4.37 3.15 8.74
N ALA A 126 3.07 3.11 9.05
CA ALA A 126 2.48 2.15 9.97
C ALA A 126 2.67 0.69 9.49
N CYS A 127 2.49 0.44 8.20
CA CYS A 127 2.76 -0.86 7.60
C CYS A 127 4.24 -1.23 7.68
N ALA A 128 5.16 -0.28 7.51
CA ALA A 128 6.59 -0.52 7.70
C ALA A 128 6.91 -0.99 9.13
N LEU A 129 6.30 -0.34 10.14
CA LEU A 129 6.37 -0.75 11.53
C LEU A 129 5.81 -2.17 11.74
N LEU A 130 4.65 -2.50 11.15
CA LEU A 130 4.02 -3.81 11.29
C LEU A 130 4.87 -4.94 10.65
N PHE A 131 5.47 -4.71 9.48
CA PHE A 131 6.27 -5.72 8.78
C PHE A 131 7.64 -5.93 9.42
N ALA A 132 8.35 -4.84 9.75
CA ALA A 132 9.73 -4.86 10.26
C ALA A 132 9.87 -4.03 11.55
N PRO A 133 9.19 -4.42 12.65
CA PRO A 133 9.11 -3.62 13.88
C PRO A 133 10.45 -3.43 14.58
N ASN A 134 11.36 -4.40 14.47
CA ASN A 134 12.68 -4.29 15.08
C ASN A 134 13.51 -3.19 14.43
N HIS A 135 13.48 -3.10 13.09
CA HIS A 135 14.22 -2.09 12.34
C HIS A 135 13.61 -0.69 12.47
N PHE A 136 12.28 -0.58 12.35
CA PHE A 136 11.60 0.72 12.29
C PHE A 136 11.06 1.23 13.62
N PHE A 137 11.15 0.46 14.71
CA PHE A 137 10.66 0.91 16.01
C PHE A 137 11.46 0.38 17.21
N HIS A 138 11.49 -0.94 17.46
CA HIS A 138 11.98 -1.49 18.73
C HIS A 138 13.46 -1.21 18.99
N SER A 139 14.31 -1.22 17.96
CA SER A 139 15.75 -0.93 18.09
C SER A 139 16.08 0.56 18.16
N LEU A 140 15.08 1.43 17.99
CA LEU A 140 15.28 2.88 18.00
C LEU A 140 15.33 3.44 19.43
N ASP A 141 16.07 4.53 19.60
CA ASP A 141 16.12 5.26 20.86
C ASP A 141 14.71 5.70 21.29
N GLY A 142 14.52 5.82 22.61
CA GLY A 142 13.23 6.20 23.20
C GLY A 142 12.66 7.52 22.65
N ARG A 143 13.53 8.47 22.29
CA ARG A 143 13.12 9.74 21.67
C ARG A 143 12.45 9.53 20.31
N TYR A 144 13.07 8.74 19.43
CA TYR A 144 12.52 8.49 18.10
C TYR A 144 11.23 7.68 18.16
N ARG A 145 11.16 6.69 19.07
CA ARG A 145 9.90 5.96 19.32
C ARG A 145 8.78 6.90 19.76
N ALA A 146 9.05 7.83 20.67
CA ALA A 146 8.08 8.82 21.13
C ALA A 146 7.63 9.76 19.99
N ASN A 147 8.56 10.23 19.16
CA ASN A 147 8.25 11.08 18.00
C ASN A 147 7.36 10.37 16.97
N ILE A 148 7.69 9.11 16.63
CA ILE A 148 6.89 8.29 15.72
C ILE A 148 5.47 8.11 16.25
N VAL A 149 5.33 7.75 17.53
CA VAL A 149 4.02 7.61 18.18
C VAL A 149 3.25 8.93 18.15
N ALA A 150 3.91 10.04 18.51
CA ALA A 150 3.29 11.35 18.53
C ALA A 150 2.78 11.77 17.15
N TRP A 151 3.59 11.55 16.10
CA TRP A 151 3.21 11.88 14.73
C TRP A 151 2.04 11.02 14.22
N LEU A 152 2.11 9.70 14.41
CA LEU A 152 1.04 8.78 14.01
C LEU A 152 -0.29 9.05 14.74
N ARG A 153 -0.25 9.42 16.03
CA ARG A 153 -1.46 9.74 16.80
C ARG A 153 -2.19 10.99 16.30
N GLN A 154 -1.55 11.87 15.53
CA GLN A 154 -2.18 13.10 15.02
C GLN A 154 -3.36 12.83 14.07
N MET A 155 -3.44 11.63 13.48
CA MET A 155 -4.56 11.27 12.61
C MET A 155 -5.87 11.06 13.37
N ASN A 156 -5.82 10.70 14.66
CA ASN A 156 -7.02 10.43 15.45
C ASN A 156 -7.77 11.73 15.71
N GLY A 157 -9.10 11.68 15.63
CA GLY A 157 -9.96 12.86 15.72
C GLY A 157 -9.97 13.76 14.48
N LYS A 158 -9.22 13.43 13.42
CA LYS A 158 -9.24 14.18 12.16
C LYS A 158 -10.35 13.70 11.23
N TRP A 159 -10.87 14.63 10.44
CA TRP A 159 -11.79 14.29 9.37
C TRP A 159 -11.05 13.61 8.22
N MET A 160 -11.66 12.57 7.66
CA MET A 160 -11.21 11.88 6.44
C MET A 160 -12.39 11.69 5.49
N PRO A 161 -12.14 11.57 4.18
CA PRO A 161 -13.14 11.15 3.21
C PRO A 161 -13.75 9.78 3.54
N THR A 162 -14.99 9.55 3.12
CA THR A 162 -15.73 8.30 3.33
C THR A 162 -15.39 7.27 2.24
N ASN A 163 -14.11 6.95 2.09
CA ASN A 163 -13.59 6.01 1.09
C ASN A 163 -12.46 5.16 1.71
N ASN A 164 -11.58 4.59 0.89
CA ASN A 164 -10.41 3.82 1.34
C ASN A 164 -9.53 4.52 2.40
N TRP A 165 -9.59 5.85 2.55
CA TRP A 165 -8.81 6.59 3.54
C TRP A 165 -9.05 6.13 4.98
N ARG A 166 -10.21 5.54 5.26
CA ARG A 166 -10.52 4.93 6.56
C ARG A 166 -9.50 3.85 6.95
N TRP A 167 -8.95 3.12 5.97
CA TRP A 167 -7.90 2.12 6.22
C TRP A 167 -6.62 2.74 6.77
N PHE A 168 -6.29 3.97 6.38
CA PHE A 168 -5.04 4.61 6.78
C PHE A 168 -4.97 4.79 8.29
N ARG A 169 -6.07 5.24 8.89
CA ARG A 169 -6.21 5.37 10.34
C ARG A 169 -6.34 4.04 11.06
N VAL A 170 -7.05 3.07 10.47
CA VAL A 170 -7.08 1.70 10.99
C VAL A 170 -5.67 1.11 11.11
N PHE A 171 -4.87 1.12 10.04
CA PHE A 171 -3.52 0.53 10.07
C PHE A 171 -2.56 1.29 10.97
N THR A 172 -2.69 2.60 11.05
CA THR A 172 -1.90 3.39 12.00
C THR A 172 -2.23 3.02 13.44
N ASN A 173 -3.50 2.91 13.79
CA ASN A 173 -3.88 2.50 15.14
C ASN A 173 -3.48 1.04 15.42
N LEU A 174 -3.53 0.14 14.43
CA LEU A 174 -2.97 -1.21 14.57
C LEU A 174 -1.48 -1.20 14.88
N ALA A 175 -0.68 -0.38 14.18
CA ALA A 175 0.75 -0.26 14.46
C ALA A 175 1.01 0.33 15.86
N LEU A 176 0.23 1.33 16.28
CA LEU A 176 0.33 1.90 17.62
C LEU A 176 0.04 0.85 18.71
N ILE A 177 -0.95 -0.01 18.51
CA ILE A 177 -1.30 -1.09 19.46
C ILE A 177 -0.24 -2.19 19.43
N LEU A 178 0.01 -2.77 18.26
CA LEU A 178 0.79 -4.00 18.09
C LEU A 178 2.30 -3.81 18.20
N VAL A 179 2.81 -2.61 17.85
CA VAL A 179 4.25 -2.32 17.80
C VAL A 179 4.63 -1.33 18.89
N ALA A 180 3.88 -0.24 19.05
CA ALA A 180 4.20 0.77 20.07
C ALA A 180 3.67 0.45 21.47
N GLY A 181 2.81 -0.57 21.62
CA GLY A 181 2.26 -0.99 22.91
C GLY A 181 1.26 -0.01 23.50
N ILE A 182 0.63 0.84 22.67
CA ILE A 182 -0.44 1.72 23.12
C ILE A 182 -1.67 0.86 23.50
N PRO A 183 -2.27 1.07 24.68
CA PRO A 183 -3.46 0.33 25.09
C PRO A 183 -4.58 0.40 24.04
N LYS A 184 -5.16 -0.75 23.71
CA LYS A 184 -6.21 -0.90 22.69
C LYS A 184 -7.41 0.00 22.99
N ASP A 185 -7.81 0.10 24.24
CA ASP A 185 -8.95 0.90 24.71
C ASP A 185 -8.79 2.40 24.42
N GLU A 186 -7.56 2.93 24.36
CA GLU A 186 -7.32 4.33 23.97
C GLU A 186 -7.67 4.61 22.50
N LEU A 187 -7.60 3.59 21.64
CA LEU A 187 -7.69 3.72 20.18
C LEU A 187 -8.92 3.02 19.58
N GLN A 188 -9.59 2.19 20.38
CA GLN A 188 -10.70 1.36 19.91
C GLN A 188 -11.84 2.17 19.30
N GLY A 189 -12.20 3.30 19.91
CA GLY A 189 -13.27 4.15 19.40
C GLY A 189 -13.00 4.70 17.98
N GLU A 190 -11.76 5.07 17.67
CA GLU A 190 -11.39 5.51 16.31
C GLU A 190 -11.45 4.35 15.32
N ILE A 191 -10.92 3.17 15.71
CA ILE A 191 -10.97 1.95 14.88
C ILE A 191 -12.43 1.56 14.60
N ASP A 192 -13.29 1.52 15.61
CA ASP A 192 -14.69 1.13 15.46
C ASP A 192 -15.46 2.09 14.55
N ASN A 193 -15.21 3.40 14.69
CA ASN A 193 -15.85 4.41 13.83
C ASN A 193 -15.45 4.24 12.35
N ASP A 194 -14.16 3.98 12.07
CA ASP A 194 -13.71 3.73 10.70
C ASP A 194 -14.23 2.39 10.17
N MET A 195 -14.23 1.35 10.99
CA MET A 195 -14.75 0.04 10.61
C MET A 195 -16.24 0.09 10.30
N ALA A 196 -17.03 0.83 11.07
CA ALA A 196 -18.46 1.03 10.80
C ALA A 196 -18.69 1.65 9.41
N VAL A 197 -17.83 2.58 8.98
CA VAL A 197 -17.88 3.14 7.63
C VAL A 197 -17.44 2.11 6.59
N LEU A 198 -16.32 1.43 6.81
CA LEU A 198 -15.78 0.41 5.90
C LEU A 198 -16.74 -0.76 5.69
N ASP A 199 -17.53 -1.12 6.70
CA ASP A 199 -18.54 -2.18 6.63
C ASP A 199 -19.66 -1.85 5.63
N THR A 200 -19.89 -0.55 5.35
CA THR A 200 -20.87 -0.11 4.34
C THR A 200 -20.40 -0.30 2.89
N PHE A 201 -19.13 -0.67 2.69
CA PHE A 201 -18.54 -0.78 1.35
C PHE A 201 -18.70 -2.17 0.74
N ASP A 202 -19.15 -3.15 1.51
CA ASP A 202 -19.39 -4.50 1.01
C ASP A 202 -20.58 -4.51 0.05
N ILE A 203 -20.34 -5.00 -1.17
CA ILE A 203 -21.38 -5.13 -2.21
C ILE A 203 -21.69 -6.59 -2.54
N GLY A 204 -21.10 -7.53 -1.78
CA GLY A 204 -21.34 -8.96 -1.93
C GLY A 204 -20.36 -9.67 -2.86
N GLU A 205 -20.39 -11.01 -2.81
CA GLU A 205 -19.49 -11.89 -3.58
C GLU A 205 -17.99 -11.58 -3.36
N GLY A 206 -17.64 -11.10 -2.16
CA GLY A 206 -16.30 -10.66 -1.81
C GLY A 206 -15.86 -9.33 -2.42
N TRP A 207 -16.71 -8.64 -3.20
CA TRP A 207 -16.39 -7.33 -3.75
C TRP A 207 -16.71 -6.22 -2.75
N SER A 208 -15.90 -5.16 -2.79
CA SER A 208 -16.16 -3.94 -2.03
C SER A 208 -15.93 -2.71 -2.90
N SER A 209 -16.75 -1.69 -2.69
CA SER A 209 -16.61 -0.38 -3.34
C SER A 209 -15.66 0.54 -2.58
N ASP A 210 -15.15 1.56 -3.25
CA ASP A 210 -14.36 2.64 -2.64
C ASP A 210 -15.26 3.76 -2.08
N GLY A 211 -16.12 3.40 -1.12
CA GLY A 211 -17.16 4.28 -0.57
C GLY A 211 -18.54 3.60 -0.55
N PRO A 212 -19.54 4.18 0.14
CA PRO A 212 -20.88 3.59 0.27
C PRO A 212 -21.57 3.46 -1.09
N TRP A 213 -22.04 2.26 -1.43
CA TRP A 213 -22.73 2.02 -2.70
C TRP A 213 -24.02 2.85 -2.81
N LEU A 214 -24.26 3.43 -3.97
CA LEU A 214 -25.45 4.26 -4.20
C LEU A 214 -26.72 3.41 -4.27
N THR A 215 -27.83 3.91 -3.72
CA THR A 215 -29.15 3.32 -3.99
C THR A 215 -29.58 3.61 -5.43
N ALA A 216 -30.59 2.88 -5.94
CA ALA A 216 -31.10 3.10 -7.29
C ALA A 216 -31.63 4.53 -7.50
N GLU A 217 -32.23 5.14 -6.46
CA GLU A 217 -32.69 6.53 -6.52
C GLU A 217 -31.51 7.51 -6.62
N GLN A 218 -30.48 7.30 -5.80
CA GLN A 218 -29.26 8.12 -5.84
C GLN A 218 -28.50 7.92 -7.16
N GLU A 219 -28.55 6.72 -7.73
CA GLU A 219 -27.97 6.43 -9.03
C GLU A 219 -28.65 7.24 -10.14
N ALA A 220 -29.98 7.25 -10.17
CA ALA A 220 -30.76 8.03 -11.12
C ALA A 220 -30.56 9.55 -10.94
N GLU A 221 -30.42 10.01 -9.69
CA GLU A 221 -30.11 11.41 -9.39
C GLU A 221 -28.72 11.80 -9.90
N GLU A 222 -27.70 10.95 -9.68
CA GLU A 222 -26.34 11.18 -10.16
C GLU A 222 -26.27 11.19 -11.69
N GLU A 223 -27.04 10.35 -12.38
CA GLU A 223 -27.14 10.40 -13.84
C GLU A 223 -27.72 11.73 -14.33
N CYS A 224 -28.78 12.22 -13.68
CA CYS A 224 -29.34 13.54 -13.97
C CYS A 224 -28.32 14.67 -13.72
N GLU A 225 -27.64 14.64 -12.58
CA GLU A 225 -26.64 15.64 -12.21
C GLU A 225 -25.40 15.59 -13.11
N SER A 226 -24.98 14.39 -13.52
CA SER A 226 -23.88 14.22 -14.46
C SER A 226 -24.23 14.73 -15.85
N ALA A 227 -25.45 14.49 -16.34
CA ALA A 227 -25.91 15.07 -17.59
C ALA A 227 -25.89 16.62 -17.55
N ARG A 228 -26.09 17.22 -16.36
CA ARG A 228 -26.06 18.67 -16.14
C ARG A 228 -24.66 19.25 -15.95
N THR A 229 -23.78 18.53 -15.25
CA THR A 229 -22.48 19.06 -14.77
C THR A 229 -21.26 18.44 -15.44
N GLY A 230 -21.43 17.32 -16.14
CA GLY A 230 -20.36 16.49 -16.68
C GLY A 230 -19.56 15.73 -15.62
N ARG A 231 -20.03 15.64 -14.37
CA ARG A 231 -19.34 14.96 -13.26
C ARG A 231 -20.21 13.88 -12.63
N TYR A 232 -19.59 12.78 -12.23
CA TYR A 232 -20.22 11.61 -11.60
C TYR A 232 -19.84 11.48 -10.10
N ASP A 233 -19.76 12.61 -9.39
CA ASP A 233 -19.32 12.70 -8.00
C ASP A 233 -20.20 13.62 -7.13
N LYS A 234 -21.45 13.89 -7.54
CA LYS A 234 -22.29 14.94 -6.94
C LYS A 234 -23.28 14.45 -5.90
N VAL A 235 -23.82 13.26 -6.06
CA VAL A 235 -24.78 12.60 -5.17
C VAL A 235 -24.05 11.64 -4.23
N GLY A 236 -23.06 10.90 -4.74
CA GLY A 236 -22.14 10.16 -3.87
C GLY A 236 -20.98 9.49 -4.60
N ILE A 237 -20.03 9.01 -3.82
CA ILE A 237 -18.72 8.56 -4.30
C ILE A 237 -18.65 7.06 -4.66
N GLY A 238 -19.63 6.25 -4.24
CA GLY A 238 -19.49 4.79 -4.19
C GLY A 238 -19.86 4.01 -5.46
N ARG A 239 -19.39 4.44 -6.63
CA ARG A 239 -19.53 3.64 -7.87
C ARG A 239 -18.29 2.82 -8.24
N GLN A 240 -17.32 2.72 -7.34
CA GLN A 240 -15.97 2.29 -7.71
C GLN A 240 -15.67 0.90 -7.18
N ALA A 241 -16.17 -0.11 -7.89
CA ALA A 241 -15.73 -1.50 -7.81
C ALA A 241 -14.83 -1.79 -9.03
N ASP A 242 -13.56 -1.41 -8.92
CA ASP A 242 -12.59 -1.47 -10.00
C ASP A 242 -11.29 -2.19 -9.56
N TYR A 243 -10.24 -2.20 -10.39
CA TYR A 243 -8.95 -2.76 -9.96
C TYR A 243 -8.41 -2.06 -8.73
N TYR A 244 -8.55 -0.74 -8.63
CA TYR A 244 -7.95 -0.03 -7.51
C TYR A 244 -8.58 -0.46 -6.19
N SER A 245 -9.91 -0.43 -6.08
CA SER A 245 -10.59 -0.87 -4.86
C SER A 245 -10.45 -2.37 -4.62
N GLY A 246 -10.65 -3.17 -5.67
CA GLY A 246 -10.68 -4.62 -5.59
C GLY A 246 -9.31 -5.28 -5.40
N SER A 247 -8.23 -4.77 -5.99
CA SER A 247 -6.92 -5.45 -5.91
C SER A 247 -5.93 -4.78 -4.95
N PHE A 248 -6.16 -3.52 -4.58
CA PHE A 248 -5.13 -2.74 -3.87
C PHE A 248 -5.62 -1.87 -2.70
N ALA A 249 -6.73 -1.16 -2.80
CA ALA A 249 -7.10 -0.19 -1.76
C ALA A 249 -7.99 -0.78 -0.65
N ILE A 250 -8.96 -1.63 -1.01
CA ILE A 250 -9.90 -2.22 -0.05
C ILE A 250 -9.55 -3.67 0.23
N GLN A 251 -9.51 -4.53 -0.79
CA GLN A 251 -9.32 -5.97 -0.57
C GLN A 251 -7.93 -6.30 0.00
N PHE A 252 -6.90 -5.63 -0.51
CA PHE A 252 -5.54 -5.74 0.01
C PHE A 252 -5.48 -5.38 1.49
N SER A 253 -6.12 -4.27 1.86
CA SER A 253 -6.23 -3.78 3.24
C SER A 253 -7.02 -4.75 4.13
N GLN A 254 -8.15 -5.29 3.68
CA GLN A 254 -8.89 -6.34 4.41
C GLN A 254 -8.03 -7.58 4.66
N ILE A 255 -7.28 -8.03 3.66
CA ILE A 255 -6.40 -9.20 3.77
C ILE A 255 -5.24 -8.92 4.73
N LEU A 256 -4.57 -7.78 4.61
CA LEU A 256 -3.51 -7.40 5.55
C LEU A 256 -4.04 -7.22 6.98
N TYR A 257 -5.24 -6.64 7.15
CA TYR A 257 -5.91 -6.55 8.44
C TYR A 257 -6.11 -7.95 9.02
N SER A 258 -6.62 -8.89 8.24
CA SER A 258 -6.81 -10.28 8.68
C SER A 258 -5.50 -10.97 9.12
N ARG A 259 -4.35 -10.48 8.65
CA ARG A 259 -3.02 -11.00 9.02
C ARG A 259 -2.50 -10.38 10.31
N PHE A 260 -2.60 -9.06 10.45
CA PHE A 260 -2.03 -8.33 11.59
C PHE A 260 -2.96 -8.29 12.79
N ALA A 261 -4.27 -8.13 12.57
CA ALA A 261 -5.27 -8.04 13.62
C ALA A 261 -5.89 -9.38 14.01
N ALA A 262 -5.37 -10.51 13.51
CA ALA A 262 -5.94 -11.85 13.74
C ALA A 262 -6.19 -12.19 15.21
N GLU A 263 -5.30 -11.74 16.11
CA GLU A 263 -5.44 -11.95 17.56
C GLU A 263 -6.26 -10.84 18.24
N LEU A 264 -6.27 -9.63 17.67
CA LEU A 264 -6.96 -8.47 18.23
C LEU A 264 -8.46 -8.45 17.90
N ASP A 265 -8.83 -8.93 16.72
CA ASP A 265 -10.18 -8.97 16.16
C ASP A 265 -10.34 -10.24 15.29
N PRO A 266 -10.43 -11.42 15.93
CA PRO A 266 -10.47 -12.70 15.21
C PRO A 266 -11.72 -12.85 14.33
N GLU A 267 -12.88 -12.36 14.78
CA GLU A 267 -14.14 -12.47 14.05
C GLU A 267 -14.09 -11.70 12.72
N ARG A 268 -13.63 -10.46 12.76
CA ARG A 268 -13.46 -9.65 11.54
C ARG A 268 -12.35 -10.19 10.63
N ALA A 269 -11.26 -10.69 11.22
CA ALA A 269 -10.20 -11.33 10.45
C ALA A 269 -10.73 -12.53 9.65
N ASP A 270 -11.56 -13.38 10.27
CA ASP A 270 -12.17 -14.52 9.60
C ASP A 270 -13.20 -14.12 8.55
N MET A 271 -13.99 -13.07 8.81
CA MET A 271 -14.89 -12.47 7.82
C MET A 271 -14.12 -11.99 6.58
N TYR A 272 -13.01 -11.27 6.75
CA TYR A 272 -12.19 -10.79 5.61
C TYR A 272 -11.48 -11.92 4.88
N ARG A 273 -11.07 -13.00 5.57
CA ARG A 273 -10.57 -14.22 4.90
C ARG A 273 -11.66 -14.87 4.05
N GLN A 274 -12.91 -14.92 4.55
CA GLN A 274 -14.04 -15.42 3.79
C GLN A 274 -14.35 -14.56 2.55
N ARG A 275 -14.44 -13.23 2.71
CA ARG A 275 -14.60 -12.29 1.57
C ARG A 275 -13.47 -12.45 0.55
N SER A 276 -12.24 -12.66 1.00
CA SER A 276 -11.10 -12.92 0.12
C SER A 276 -11.25 -14.20 -0.69
N ARG A 277 -11.82 -15.27 -0.13
CA ARG A 277 -12.14 -16.49 -0.88
C ARG A 277 -13.18 -16.22 -1.97
N GLU A 278 -14.24 -15.50 -1.64
CA GLU A 278 -15.31 -15.13 -2.59
C GLU A 278 -14.77 -14.27 -3.73
N TYR A 279 -14.04 -13.21 -3.40
CA TYR A 279 -13.37 -12.33 -4.38
C TYR A 279 -12.42 -13.12 -5.30
N GLY A 280 -11.62 -14.01 -4.71
CA GLY A 280 -10.66 -14.85 -5.41
C GLY A 280 -11.29 -15.85 -6.37
N ALA A 281 -12.58 -16.15 -6.27
CA ALA A 281 -13.28 -17.03 -7.20
C ALA A 281 -13.41 -16.42 -8.60
N THR A 282 -13.48 -15.08 -8.69
CA THR A 282 -13.71 -14.36 -9.95
C THR A 282 -12.57 -13.45 -10.37
N PHE A 283 -11.85 -12.83 -9.42
CA PHE A 283 -10.87 -11.79 -9.73
C PHE A 283 -9.74 -12.26 -10.66
N TRP A 284 -9.29 -13.51 -10.56
CA TRP A 284 -8.22 -14.02 -11.42
C TRP A 284 -8.52 -13.90 -12.93
N ARG A 285 -9.81 -13.82 -13.32
CA ARG A 285 -10.26 -13.66 -14.72
C ARG A 285 -9.91 -12.30 -15.32
N TYR A 286 -9.51 -11.36 -14.48
CA TYR A 286 -9.03 -10.04 -14.86
C TYR A 286 -7.57 -10.08 -15.37
N PHE A 287 -6.97 -11.27 -15.46
CA PHE A 287 -5.61 -11.47 -15.95
C PHE A 287 -5.61 -12.46 -17.12
N ASP A 288 -4.84 -12.13 -18.15
CA ASP A 288 -4.51 -13.07 -19.20
C ASP A 288 -3.56 -14.15 -18.64
N SER A 289 -3.58 -15.31 -19.27
CA SER A 289 -2.65 -16.42 -19.10
C SER A 289 -1.17 -16.01 -19.12
N ASN A 290 -0.81 -14.93 -19.82
CA ASN A 290 0.56 -14.39 -19.87
C ASN A 290 0.92 -13.44 -18.70
N GLY A 291 -0.04 -13.03 -17.88
CA GLY A 291 0.14 -12.10 -16.75
C GLY A 291 -0.32 -10.65 -16.98
N ALA A 292 -0.70 -10.29 -18.21
CA ALA A 292 -1.29 -8.98 -18.48
C ALA A 292 -2.60 -8.81 -17.69
N SER A 293 -2.79 -7.65 -17.08
CA SER A 293 -4.08 -7.24 -16.52
C SER A 293 -4.85 -6.40 -17.54
N ILE A 294 -6.17 -6.48 -17.49
CA ILE A 294 -7.05 -5.55 -18.23
C ILE A 294 -6.77 -4.13 -17.69
N PRO A 295 -6.78 -3.07 -18.53
CA PRO A 295 -6.70 -1.69 -18.04
C PRO A 295 -8.10 -1.19 -17.66
N PHE A 296 -8.62 -1.58 -16.49
CA PHE A 296 -10.00 -1.26 -16.08
C PHE A 296 -10.10 -0.44 -14.78
N GLY A 297 -10.67 0.76 -14.88
CA GLY A 297 -10.95 1.60 -13.72
C GLY A 297 -9.90 2.68 -13.46
N ARG A 298 -9.80 3.12 -12.21
CA ARG A 298 -9.02 4.30 -11.84
C ARG A 298 -7.63 3.95 -11.34
N SER A 299 -6.81 4.98 -11.17
CA SER A 299 -5.46 4.87 -10.60
C SER A 299 -4.58 3.82 -11.30
N LEU A 300 -4.82 3.62 -12.61
CA LEU A 300 -4.02 2.75 -13.48
C LEU A 300 -2.58 3.26 -13.66
N THR A 301 -2.16 4.30 -12.96
CA THR A 301 -0.74 4.68 -12.87
C THR A 301 0.04 3.76 -11.92
N TYR A 302 -0.64 3.04 -11.03
CA TYR A 302 -0.02 2.05 -10.15
C TYR A 302 0.17 0.70 -10.85
N ARG A 303 1.18 0.61 -11.72
CA ARG A 303 1.46 -0.55 -12.58
C ARG A 303 1.34 -1.91 -11.88
N PHE A 304 1.93 -2.07 -10.69
CA PHE A 304 1.97 -3.36 -9.98
C PHE A 304 0.75 -3.59 -9.07
N ALA A 305 -0.09 -2.59 -8.83
CA ALA A 305 -1.18 -2.67 -7.87
C ALA A 305 -2.25 -3.69 -8.26
N CYS A 306 -2.44 -3.97 -9.54
CA CYS A 306 -3.33 -5.04 -10.02
C CYS A 306 -2.96 -6.40 -9.42
N GLY A 307 -1.66 -6.69 -9.30
CA GLY A 307 -1.17 -7.92 -8.67
C GLY A 307 -1.21 -7.93 -7.13
N GLY A 308 -1.60 -6.81 -6.49
CA GLY A 308 -1.53 -6.62 -5.03
C GLY A 308 -2.34 -7.66 -4.25
N TYR A 309 -3.51 -8.05 -4.74
CA TYR A 309 -4.32 -9.10 -4.13
C TYR A 309 -3.54 -10.42 -3.95
N PHE A 310 -2.78 -10.83 -4.98
CA PHE A 310 -2.00 -12.07 -4.91
C PHE A 310 -0.84 -11.99 -3.92
N SER A 311 -0.21 -10.81 -3.77
CA SER A 311 0.84 -10.62 -2.76
C SER A 311 0.26 -10.60 -1.34
N ALA A 312 -0.89 -9.94 -1.13
CA ALA A 312 -1.58 -9.96 0.15
C ALA A 312 -2.02 -11.38 0.56
N LEU A 313 -2.55 -12.17 -0.37
CA LEU A 313 -2.88 -13.58 -0.13
C LEU A 313 -1.67 -14.39 0.34
N ALA A 314 -0.51 -14.19 -0.31
CA ALA A 314 0.72 -14.90 0.04
C ALA A 314 1.19 -14.55 1.46
N ILE A 315 1.05 -13.29 1.88
CA ILE A 315 1.43 -12.81 3.22
C ILE A 315 0.43 -13.28 4.28
N ALA A 316 -0.86 -13.18 4.00
CA ALA A 316 -1.92 -13.51 4.94
C ALA A 316 -2.17 -15.01 5.09
N GLN A 317 -1.71 -15.83 4.14
CA GLN A 317 -1.88 -17.28 4.13
C GLN A 317 -3.34 -17.71 4.32
N VAL A 318 -4.25 -17.07 3.59
CA VAL A 318 -5.69 -17.38 3.63
C VAL A 318 -5.90 -18.85 3.22
N SER A 319 -6.49 -19.64 4.12
CA SER A 319 -6.76 -21.06 3.88
C SER A 319 -8.00 -21.27 3.01
N GLU A 320 -8.07 -22.45 2.39
CA GLU A 320 -9.26 -22.93 1.66
C GLU A 320 -9.68 -22.03 0.48
N MET A 321 -8.71 -21.41 -0.18
CA MET A 321 -8.95 -20.63 -1.38
C MET A 321 -9.60 -21.49 -2.49
N PRO A 322 -10.58 -20.97 -3.24
CA PRO A 322 -11.18 -21.71 -4.36
C PRO A 322 -10.19 -21.86 -5.51
N ALA A 323 -10.44 -22.84 -6.38
CA ALA A 323 -9.72 -22.95 -7.64
C ALA A 323 -9.94 -21.68 -8.51
N PRO A 324 -8.91 -21.19 -9.22
CA PRO A 324 -7.58 -21.78 -9.39
C PRO A 324 -6.58 -21.39 -8.30
N LEU A 325 -6.96 -20.60 -7.29
CA LEU A 325 -6.07 -20.06 -6.25
C LEU A 325 -5.88 -20.98 -5.02
N SER A 326 -6.34 -22.23 -5.10
CA SER A 326 -6.36 -23.19 -3.99
C SER A 326 -4.99 -23.68 -3.50
N SER A 327 -3.90 -23.23 -4.11
CA SER A 327 -2.53 -23.57 -3.68
C SER A 327 -1.63 -22.35 -3.70
N ALA A 328 -0.65 -22.32 -2.79
CA ALA A 328 0.39 -21.29 -2.78
C ALA A 328 1.15 -21.21 -4.12
N GLY A 329 1.36 -22.35 -4.80
CA GLY A 329 1.96 -22.40 -6.13
C GLY A 329 1.13 -21.67 -7.19
N ALA A 330 -0.19 -21.77 -7.13
CA ALA A 330 -1.07 -21.06 -8.04
C ALA A 330 -1.09 -19.55 -7.79
N VAL A 331 -1.23 -19.12 -6.52
CA VAL A 331 -1.15 -17.71 -6.12
C VAL A 331 0.19 -17.10 -6.57
N LYS A 332 1.30 -17.79 -6.28
CA LYS A 332 2.64 -17.44 -6.76
C LYS A 332 2.67 -17.34 -8.29
N GLY A 333 2.07 -18.30 -8.99
CA GLY A 333 1.99 -18.32 -10.45
C GLY A 333 1.33 -17.06 -11.04
N PHE A 334 0.21 -16.61 -10.47
CA PHE A 334 -0.45 -15.37 -10.91
C PHE A 334 0.44 -14.14 -10.69
N LEU A 335 0.96 -13.97 -9.47
CA LEU A 335 1.84 -12.86 -9.13
C LEU A 335 3.11 -12.82 -10.02
N PHE A 336 3.73 -13.97 -10.24
CA PHE A 336 4.98 -14.09 -10.99
C PHE A 336 4.78 -13.84 -12.49
N ARG A 337 3.67 -14.28 -13.07
CA ARG A 337 3.35 -13.94 -14.46
C ARG A 337 3.09 -12.45 -14.61
N HIS A 338 2.36 -11.84 -13.68
CA HIS A 338 2.07 -10.41 -13.72
C HIS A 338 3.33 -9.54 -13.67
N LEU A 339 4.23 -9.82 -12.72
CA LEU A 339 5.48 -9.05 -12.61
C LEU A 339 6.44 -9.31 -13.79
N ARG A 340 6.52 -10.54 -14.30
CA ARG A 340 7.28 -10.83 -15.54
C ARG A 340 6.72 -10.13 -16.75
N TRP A 341 5.40 -10.02 -16.83
CA TRP A 341 4.77 -9.28 -17.92
C TRP A 341 5.22 -7.81 -17.86
N TRP A 342 5.16 -7.17 -16.69
CA TRP A 342 5.66 -5.80 -16.54
C TRP A 342 7.15 -5.64 -16.82
N ALA A 343 7.99 -6.55 -16.34
CA ALA A 343 9.44 -6.52 -16.60
C ALA A 343 9.75 -6.58 -18.11
N ARG A 344 9.02 -7.41 -18.86
CA ARG A 344 9.19 -7.53 -20.32
C ARG A 344 8.66 -6.35 -21.11
N HIS A 345 7.75 -5.56 -20.54
CA HIS A 345 7.14 -4.39 -21.19
C HIS A 345 7.61 -3.09 -20.53
N SER A 346 8.82 -3.07 -19.97
CA SER A 346 9.33 -1.92 -19.20
C SER A 346 10.22 -0.97 -20.00
N GLU A 347 10.25 -1.09 -21.34
CA GLU A 347 11.12 -0.28 -22.22
C GLU A 347 10.93 1.23 -21.98
N GLU A 348 9.72 1.62 -21.61
CA GLU A 348 9.32 3.01 -21.37
C GLU A 348 8.93 3.28 -19.92
N THR A 349 9.31 2.44 -18.96
CA THR A 349 8.91 2.60 -17.55
C THR A 349 9.88 3.47 -16.75
N PHE A 350 11.15 3.56 -17.16
CA PHE A 350 12.20 4.15 -16.35
C PHE A 350 12.84 5.37 -16.99
N TYR A 351 13.01 6.44 -16.22
CA TYR A 351 13.85 7.56 -16.61
C TYR A 351 15.32 7.12 -16.74
N THR A 352 16.17 7.99 -17.30
CA THR A 352 17.60 7.70 -17.45
C THR A 352 18.35 7.57 -16.13
N ASP A 353 17.77 8.12 -15.06
CA ASP A 353 18.23 7.90 -13.69
C ASP A 353 17.68 6.59 -13.10
N GLY A 354 16.96 5.74 -13.83
CA GLY A 354 16.41 4.48 -13.33
C GLY A 354 15.22 4.63 -12.40
N THR A 355 14.75 5.86 -12.12
CA THR A 355 13.49 6.07 -11.39
C THR A 355 12.30 5.78 -12.29
N MET A 356 11.22 5.26 -11.70
CA MET A 356 10.02 4.90 -12.44
C MET A 356 9.21 6.15 -12.78
N ASN A 357 8.73 6.25 -14.01
CA ASN A 357 7.85 7.33 -14.45
C ASN A 357 6.38 7.07 -14.08
N ILE A 358 5.52 8.05 -14.29
CA ILE A 358 4.06 7.89 -14.16
C ILE A 358 3.53 7.21 -15.42
N GLY A 359 2.49 6.38 -15.32
CA GLY A 359 1.78 5.85 -16.50
C GLY A 359 1.45 4.36 -16.38
N TRP A 360 0.88 3.80 -17.44
CA TRP A 360 0.56 2.38 -17.56
C TRP A 360 1.47 1.74 -18.61
N LEU A 361 1.03 1.78 -19.87
CA LEU A 361 1.81 1.51 -21.07
C LEU A 361 1.87 2.82 -21.86
N TYR A 362 3.07 3.24 -22.25
CA TYR A 362 3.23 4.28 -23.27
C TYR A 362 3.24 3.60 -24.65
N PRO A 363 2.62 4.20 -25.68
CA PRO A 363 2.52 3.62 -27.01
C PRO A 363 3.85 3.51 -27.75
#